data_AF-B4R672-F1
#
_entry.id   AF-B4R672-F1
#
_cell.length_a   1.000
_cell.length_b   1.000
_cell.length_c   1.000
_cell.angle_alpha   90.00
_cell.angle_beta   90.00
_cell.angle_gamma   90.00
#
_symmetry.space_group_name_H-M   'P 1'
#
loop_
_entity.id
_entity.type
_entity.pdbx_description
1 polymer ?
#
loop_
_entity_poly.entity_id
_entity_poly.type
_entity_poly.pdbx_seq_one_letter_code
_entity_poly.pdbx_strand_id
1 'polypeptide(L)'
;MFHYLWLLMGLRSLAMGALHPPQPEVMTPLVAAALEILAEQVSPSQSTLAVMDLTQDAEHRDDRQEQLMNIILRSVGSEMALRTFQKPPAEVPASFVVFLVNSAEAFNTLGFHFTDFHSTREFNFLILLTRRMSSRAERLEVLRDISRTCVRFHTSNVILITEKRDGVVLVYAYSLLNMDCDLSVSLELIDIYENGLFRHGHEARSFNRGLSLSGCPLQVSWYPLAPFVSFIGNSSDPEERAQTWRLTGIDGELIKLLASIFHFRILLEEPCDKCLSHDIKDDCSGCFDQVIFSNSSILIGAMSG
;
A
#
# COMPACT_ATOMS: atom_id res chain seq x y z
N MET A 1 -5.87 18.93 -74.77
CA MET A 1 -5.35 18.02 -73.71
C MET A 1 -4.86 18.78 -72.46
N PHE A 2 -5.45 19.96 -72.14
CA PHE A 2 -5.01 20.83 -71.02
C PHE A 2 -6.15 21.32 -70.12
N HIS A 3 -7.38 20.80 -70.28
CA HIS A 3 -8.56 21.28 -69.53
C HIS A 3 -8.89 20.50 -68.24
N TYR A 4 -8.18 19.40 -67.95
CA TYR A 4 -8.41 18.61 -66.73
C TYR A 4 -7.43 18.89 -65.58
N LEU A 5 -6.38 19.71 -65.81
CA LEU A 5 -5.40 20.04 -64.79
C LEU A 5 -5.90 21.06 -63.76
N TRP A 6 -6.91 21.87 -64.10
CA TRP A 6 -7.44 22.89 -63.20
C TRP A 6 -8.36 22.31 -62.11
N LEU A 7 -9.05 21.21 -62.41
CA LEU A 7 -9.89 20.49 -61.44
C LEU A 7 -9.08 19.84 -60.30
N LEU A 8 -7.81 19.48 -60.55
CA LEU A 8 -6.91 18.92 -59.54
C LEU A 8 -6.29 19.98 -58.61
N MET A 9 -6.24 21.26 -59.02
CA MET A 9 -5.81 22.35 -58.13
C MET A 9 -6.95 22.84 -57.21
N GLY A 10 -8.20 22.80 -57.66
CA GLY A 10 -9.36 23.18 -56.82
C GLY A 10 -9.60 22.23 -55.63
N LEU A 11 -9.19 20.96 -55.75
CA LEU A 11 -9.35 19.95 -54.69
C LEU A 11 -8.24 19.94 -53.63
N ARG A 12 -7.09 20.60 -53.87
CA ARG A 12 -6.04 20.72 -52.84
C ARG A 12 -6.37 21.77 -51.78
N SER A 13 -7.21 22.74 -52.09
CA SER A 13 -7.59 23.82 -51.17
C SER A 13 -8.68 23.43 -50.16
N LEU A 14 -9.36 22.31 -50.38
CA LEU A 14 -10.44 21.81 -49.51
C LEU A 14 -10.01 20.66 -48.58
N ALA A 15 -8.76 20.20 -48.69
CA ALA A 15 -8.19 19.16 -47.83
C ALA A 15 -7.23 19.70 -46.75
N MET A 16 -7.16 21.02 -46.56
CA MET A 16 -6.70 21.63 -45.31
C MET A 16 -7.91 21.86 -44.42
N GLY A 17 -8.59 20.77 -44.05
CA GLY A 17 -9.42 20.77 -42.85
C GLY A 17 -8.52 21.22 -41.71
N ALA A 18 -8.91 22.30 -41.04
CA ALA A 18 -8.16 22.94 -39.98
C ALA A 18 -7.69 21.91 -38.94
N LEU A 19 -6.45 21.43 -39.09
CA LEU A 19 -5.65 20.88 -38.01
C LEU A 19 -5.41 22.06 -37.08
N HIS A 20 -6.38 22.31 -36.20
CA HIS A 20 -6.13 23.10 -35.02
C HIS A 20 -4.91 22.47 -34.37
N PRO A 21 -3.85 23.25 -34.08
CA PRO A 21 -2.77 22.73 -33.25
C PRO A 21 -3.43 22.15 -32.00
N PRO A 22 -3.06 20.94 -31.56
CA PRO A 22 -3.61 20.38 -30.33
C PRO A 22 -3.45 21.46 -29.26
N GLN A 23 -4.58 21.90 -28.69
CA GLN A 23 -4.52 22.85 -27.59
C GLN A 23 -3.58 22.26 -26.55
N PRO A 24 -2.67 23.05 -25.95
CA PRO A 24 -1.80 22.54 -24.90
C PRO A 24 -2.70 21.92 -23.82
N GLU A 25 -2.66 20.59 -23.71
CA GLU A 25 -3.42 19.84 -22.72
C GLU A 25 -3.00 20.39 -21.35
N VAL A 26 -3.90 21.13 -20.70
CA VAL A 26 -3.64 21.70 -19.39
C VAL A 26 -3.58 20.54 -18.40
N MET A 27 -2.37 20.20 -17.97
CA MET A 27 -2.12 19.15 -17.01
C MET A 27 -2.88 19.47 -15.73
N THR A 28 -3.77 18.56 -15.31
CA THR A 28 -4.51 18.76 -14.06
C THR A 28 -3.55 18.62 -12.88
N PRO A 29 -3.80 19.31 -11.74
CA PRO A 29 -2.98 19.16 -10.54
C PRO A 29 -2.85 17.71 -10.08
N LEU A 30 -3.90 16.91 -10.25
CA LEU A 30 -3.91 15.48 -9.89
C LEU A 30 -2.88 14.68 -10.70
N VAL A 31 -2.79 14.92 -12.01
CA VAL A 31 -1.82 14.23 -12.87
C VAL A 31 -0.42 14.75 -12.61
N ALA A 32 -0.24 16.05 -12.42
CA ALA A 32 1.07 16.61 -12.11
C ALA A 32 1.64 15.99 -10.82
N ALA A 33 0.84 15.93 -9.75
CA ALA A 33 1.22 15.28 -8.50
C ALA A 33 1.52 13.79 -8.68
N ALA A 34 0.72 13.07 -9.46
CA ALA A 34 0.95 11.65 -9.75
C ALA A 34 2.28 11.42 -10.48
N LEU A 35 2.55 12.22 -11.51
CA LEU A 35 3.77 12.12 -12.31
C LEU A 35 5.01 12.43 -11.48
N GLU A 36 4.94 13.42 -10.59
CA GLU A 36 6.05 13.74 -9.69
C GLU A 36 6.32 12.60 -8.69
N ILE A 37 5.27 11.99 -8.11
CA ILE A 37 5.43 10.79 -7.27
C ILE A 37 6.04 9.62 -8.05
N LEU A 38 5.60 9.38 -9.28
CA LEU A 38 6.14 8.31 -10.13
C LEU A 38 7.60 8.57 -10.52
N ALA A 39 7.94 9.81 -10.85
CA ALA A 39 9.30 10.24 -11.16
C ALA A 39 10.24 10.03 -9.96
N GLU A 40 9.79 10.41 -8.77
CA GLU A 40 10.59 10.31 -7.54
C GLU A 40 10.71 8.87 -7.01
N GLN A 41 9.61 8.11 -6.98
CA GLN A 41 9.53 6.87 -6.20
C GLN A 41 9.62 5.59 -7.03
N VAL A 42 9.22 5.64 -8.31
CA VAL A 42 9.08 4.44 -9.15
C VAL A 42 10.16 4.38 -10.21
N SER A 43 10.35 5.47 -10.95
CA SER A 43 11.31 5.58 -12.06
C SER A 43 12.75 5.19 -11.72
N PRO A 44 13.28 5.49 -10.51
CA PRO A 44 14.66 5.12 -10.18
C PRO A 44 14.87 3.61 -10.05
N SER A 45 13.82 2.82 -9.82
CA SER A 45 13.93 1.40 -9.47
C SER A 45 13.19 0.46 -10.42
N GLN A 46 12.33 0.97 -11.31
CA GLN A 46 11.48 0.16 -12.17
C GLN A 46 11.53 0.62 -13.62
N SER A 47 11.56 -0.35 -14.53
CA SER A 47 11.45 -0.11 -15.98
C SER A 47 10.04 -0.37 -16.52
N THR A 48 9.14 -0.89 -15.70
CA THR A 48 7.77 -1.25 -16.09
C THR A 48 6.75 -0.70 -15.12
N LEU A 49 5.67 -0.11 -15.65
CA LEU A 49 4.54 0.37 -14.87
C LEU A 49 3.25 -0.26 -15.37
N ALA A 50 2.46 -0.83 -14.47
CA ALA A 50 1.10 -1.25 -14.78
C ALA A 50 0.13 -0.11 -14.49
N VAL A 51 -0.77 0.17 -15.43
CA VAL A 51 -1.78 1.22 -15.29
C VAL A 51 -3.16 0.60 -15.51
N MET A 52 -4.06 0.78 -14.56
CA MET A 52 -5.40 0.20 -14.56
C MET A 52 -6.45 1.30 -14.52
N ASP A 53 -7.43 1.19 -15.41
CA ASP A 53 -8.59 2.08 -15.53
C ASP A 53 -9.80 1.41 -14.90
N LEU A 54 -10.33 1.93 -13.80
CA LEU A 54 -11.47 1.34 -13.09
C LEU A 54 -12.65 2.31 -13.03
N THR A 55 -13.75 1.88 -13.65
CA THR A 55 -15.01 2.60 -13.75
C THR A 55 -16.18 1.66 -13.46
N GLN A 56 -17.20 2.14 -12.74
CA GLN A 56 -18.39 1.34 -12.40
C GLN A 56 -19.17 0.87 -13.63
N ASP A 57 -19.34 1.72 -14.65
CA ASP A 57 -20.05 1.40 -15.89
C ASP A 57 -19.10 1.49 -17.09
N ALA A 58 -18.78 0.34 -17.68
CA ALA A 58 -17.91 0.27 -18.87
C ALA A 58 -18.53 0.96 -20.12
N GLU A 59 -19.84 1.21 -20.11
CA GLU A 59 -20.56 1.85 -21.22
C GLU A 59 -20.50 3.38 -21.21
N HIS A 60 -20.21 4.00 -20.07
CA HIS A 60 -20.09 5.46 -19.93
C HIS A 60 -18.73 5.80 -19.32
N ARG A 61 -17.68 5.73 -20.15
CA ARG A 61 -16.36 6.22 -19.77
C ARG A 61 -16.46 7.70 -19.43
N ASP A 62 -15.99 8.05 -18.24
CA ASP A 62 -15.85 9.44 -17.82
C ASP A 62 -14.74 10.07 -18.68
N ASP A 63 -15.11 10.98 -19.61
CA ASP A 63 -14.19 11.70 -20.50
C ASP A 63 -12.99 12.26 -19.75
N ARG A 64 -13.19 12.67 -18.50
CA ARG A 64 -12.13 13.18 -17.64
C ARG A 64 -11.14 12.08 -17.27
N GLN A 65 -11.60 10.90 -16.85
CA GLN A 65 -10.72 9.79 -16.50
C GLN A 65 -9.91 9.31 -17.70
N GLU A 66 -10.53 9.28 -18.89
CA GLU A 66 -9.84 8.95 -20.13
C GLU A 66 -8.75 9.99 -20.48
N GLN A 67 -9.04 11.29 -20.32
CA GLN A 67 -8.03 12.34 -20.49
C GLN A 67 -6.87 12.18 -19.50
N LEU A 68 -7.15 11.94 -18.21
CA LEU A 68 -6.12 11.74 -17.19
C LEU A 68 -5.24 10.54 -17.53
N MET A 69 -5.86 9.43 -17.96
CA MET A 69 -5.15 8.23 -18.39
C MET A 69 -4.21 8.56 -19.57
N ASN A 70 -4.72 9.20 -20.62
CA ASN A 70 -3.94 9.53 -21.80
C ASN A 70 -2.73 10.42 -21.47
N ILE A 71 -2.89 11.39 -20.57
CA ILE A 71 -1.78 12.26 -20.15
C ILE A 71 -0.72 11.44 -19.39
N ILE A 72 -1.12 10.56 -18.46
CA ILE A 72 -0.19 9.70 -17.72
C ILE A 72 0.56 8.77 -18.67
N LEU A 73 -0.15 8.09 -19.57
CA LEU A 73 0.47 7.14 -20.51
C LEU A 73 1.45 7.83 -21.46
N ARG A 74 1.13 9.03 -21.96
CA ARG A 74 2.04 9.79 -22.83
C ARG A 74 3.27 10.26 -22.07
N SER A 75 3.10 10.75 -20.84
CA SER A 75 4.19 11.31 -20.05
C SER A 75 5.16 10.20 -19.61
N VAL A 76 4.63 9.13 -19.01
CA VAL A 76 5.44 8.01 -18.50
C VAL A 76 5.96 7.11 -19.62
N GLY A 77 5.22 6.99 -20.73
CA GLY A 77 5.58 6.08 -21.83
C GLY A 77 6.87 6.44 -22.57
N SER A 78 7.40 7.64 -22.34
CA SER A 78 8.73 8.05 -22.83
C SER A 78 9.88 7.55 -21.94
N GLU A 79 9.60 7.18 -20.69
CA GLU A 79 10.59 6.81 -19.68
C GLU A 79 10.48 5.33 -19.23
N MET A 80 9.30 4.72 -19.35
CA MET A 80 9.06 3.32 -18.93
C MET A 80 8.19 2.53 -19.91
N ALA A 81 8.31 1.21 -19.84
CA ALA A 81 7.37 0.31 -20.51
C ALA A 81 6.04 0.27 -19.77
N LEU A 82 4.95 0.58 -20.49
CA LEU A 82 3.61 0.65 -19.92
C LEU A 82 2.80 -0.61 -20.25
N ARG A 83 2.12 -1.16 -19.23
CA ARG A 83 1.11 -2.20 -19.40
C ARG A 83 -0.25 -1.68 -18.95
N THR A 84 -1.15 -1.47 -19.90
CA THR A 84 -2.50 -0.96 -19.63
C THR A 84 -3.53 -2.08 -19.56
N PHE A 85 -4.41 -2.04 -18.57
CA PHE A 85 -5.49 -3.03 -18.41
C PHE A 85 -6.84 -2.33 -18.38
N GLN A 86 -7.73 -2.75 -19.29
CA GLN A 86 -9.14 -2.30 -19.33
C GLN A 86 -10.07 -3.19 -18.51
N LYS A 87 -9.61 -4.39 -18.15
CA LYS A 87 -10.27 -5.31 -17.22
C LYS A 87 -9.24 -5.81 -16.21
N PRO A 88 -9.63 -6.04 -14.96
CA PRO A 88 -8.71 -6.56 -13.95
C PRO A 88 -8.08 -7.87 -14.43
N PRO A 89 -6.75 -7.96 -14.50
CA PRO A 89 -6.08 -9.22 -14.81
C PRO A 89 -6.31 -10.22 -13.68
N ALA A 90 -6.28 -11.52 -13.99
CA ALA A 90 -6.40 -12.58 -12.99
C ALA A 90 -5.27 -12.53 -11.94
N GLU A 91 -4.10 -12.02 -12.33
CA GLU A 91 -2.92 -11.84 -11.49
C GLU A 91 -2.41 -10.39 -11.55
N VAL A 92 -1.83 -9.91 -10.45
CA VAL A 92 -1.25 -8.56 -10.39
C VAL A 92 0.00 -8.48 -11.29
N PRO A 93 0.03 -7.55 -12.26
CA PRO A 93 0.96 -7.62 -13.40
C PRO A 93 2.37 -7.04 -13.15
N ALA A 94 2.57 -6.30 -12.05
CA ALA A 94 3.84 -5.65 -11.70
C ALA A 94 3.91 -5.30 -10.20
N SER A 95 5.12 -5.05 -9.68
CA SER A 95 5.33 -4.59 -8.29
C SER A 95 4.84 -3.16 -8.03
N PHE A 96 4.68 -2.35 -9.08
CA PHE A 96 4.08 -1.02 -9.01
C PHE A 96 2.88 -0.93 -9.95
N VAL A 97 1.74 -0.52 -9.40
CA VAL A 97 0.49 -0.40 -10.14
C VAL A 97 -0.14 0.96 -9.88
N VAL A 98 -0.46 1.68 -10.95
CA VAL A 98 -1.24 2.91 -10.92
C VAL A 98 -2.69 2.58 -11.20
N PHE A 99 -3.58 2.94 -10.30
CA PHE A 99 -5.03 2.79 -10.48
C PHE A 99 -5.67 4.15 -10.69
N LEU A 100 -6.42 4.31 -11.77
CA LEU A 100 -7.35 5.42 -11.94
C LEU A 100 -8.73 4.91 -11.55
N VAL A 101 -9.32 5.54 -10.53
CA VAL A 101 -10.53 5.05 -9.87
C VAL A 101 -11.52 6.20 -9.74
N ASN A 102 -12.75 6.01 -10.19
CA ASN A 102 -13.82 7.01 -10.02
C ASN A 102 -14.68 6.81 -8.77
N SER A 103 -14.71 5.60 -8.18
CA SER A 103 -15.46 5.29 -6.96
C SER A 103 -14.86 4.11 -6.17
N ALA A 104 -15.20 3.98 -4.88
CA ALA A 104 -14.78 2.81 -4.09
C ALA A 104 -15.35 1.50 -4.66
N GLU A 105 -16.58 1.53 -5.15
CA GLU A 105 -17.26 0.37 -5.73
C GLU A 105 -16.51 -0.15 -6.94
N ALA A 106 -16.06 0.74 -7.85
CA ALA A 106 -15.26 0.37 -9.01
C ALA A 106 -13.97 -0.36 -8.58
N PHE A 107 -13.30 0.12 -7.53
CA PHE A 107 -12.11 -0.53 -6.99
C PHE A 107 -12.42 -1.86 -6.31
N ASN A 108 -13.56 -1.97 -5.62
CA ASN A 108 -13.99 -3.18 -4.93
C ASN A 108 -14.35 -4.33 -5.87
N THR A 109 -14.56 -4.05 -7.17
CA THR A 109 -14.75 -5.09 -8.19
C THR A 109 -13.47 -5.87 -8.50
N LEU A 110 -12.31 -5.38 -8.07
CA LEU A 110 -11.05 -6.10 -8.21
C LEU A 110 -11.12 -7.41 -7.41
N GLY A 111 -10.91 -8.53 -8.10
CA GLY A 111 -10.75 -9.85 -7.51
C GLY A 111 -9.41 -10.43 -7.93
N PHE A 112 -8.32 -9.95 -7.32
CA PHE A 112 -7.01 -10.54 -7.58
C PHE A 112 -6.91 -11.91 -6.92
N HIS A 113 -6.55 -12.92 -7.69
CA HIS A 113 -6.12 -14.20 -7.13
C HIS A 113 -4.61 -14.13 -6.92
N PHE A 114 -4.18 -14.01 -5.67
CA PHE A 114 -2.78 -14.24 -5.32
C PHE A 114 -2.54 -15.74 -5.41
N THR A 115 -1.90 -16.20 -6.48
CA THR A 115 -1.46 -17.59 -6.56
C THR A 115 -0.45 -17.85 -5.44
N ASP A 116 -0.56 -19.00 -4.76
CA ASP A 116 0.18 -19.37 -3.54
C ASP A 116 1.73 -19.25 -3.67
N PHE A 117 2.25 -19.15 -4.89
CA PHE A 117 3.67 -18.99 -5.21
C PHE A 117 4.20 -17.56 -5.11
N HIS A 118 3.37 -16.56 -4.80
CA HIS A 118 3.75 -15.14 -4.78
C HIS A 118 3.71 -14.50 -3.38
N SER A 119 3.72 -15.29 -2.30
CA SER A 119 3.74 -14.81 -0.90
C SER A 119 4.93 -13.90 -0.53
N THR A 120 5.92 -13.73 -1.43
CA THR A 120 7.11 -12.90 -1.23
C THR A 120 7.10 -11.58 -2.01
N ARG A 121 6.09 -11.32 -2.86
CA ARG A 121 6.02 -10.07 -3.64
C ARG A 121 5.27 -8.99 -2.87
N GLU A 122 5.97 -7.92 -2.54
CA GLU A 122 5.36 -6.68 -2.08
C GLU A 122 4.82 -5.89 -3.29
N PHE A 123 3.56 -5.50 -3.22
CA PHE A 123 2.91 -4.66 -4.21
C PHE A 123 2.83 -3.21 -3.73
N ASN A 124 3.00 -2.27 -4.65
CA ASN A 124 2.98 -0.84 -4.40
C ASN A 124 1.89 -0.20 -5.26
N PHE A 125 0.88 0.38 -4.62
CA PHE A 125 -0.29 0.92 -5.33
C PHE A 125 -0.33 2.44 -5.24
N LEU A 126 -0.29 3.10 -6.39
CA LEU A 126 -0.63 4.52 -6.51
C LEU A 126 -2.06 4.65 -7.02
N ILE A 127 -2.97 5.11 -6.17
CA ILE A 127 -4.40 5.16 -6.49
C ILE A 127 -4.84 6.60 -6.66
N LEU A 128 -5.28 6.94 -7.87
CA LEU A 128 -5.77 8.25 -8.27
C LEU A 128 -7.28 8.26 -8.25
N LEU A 129 -7.86 9.01 -7.33
CA LEU A 129 -9.30 9.23 -7.27
C LEU A 129 -9.69 10.36 -8.23
N THR A 130 -10.27 9.99 -9.37
CA THR A 130 -10.55 10.90 -10.49
C THR A 130 -11.77 11.78 -10.26
N ARG A 131 -12.76 11.28 -9.50
CA ARG A 131 -13.97 12.01 -9.12
C ARG A 131 -13.69 13.01 -8.00
N ARG A 132 -13.98 14.29 -8.27
CA ARG A 132 -13.89 15.36 -7.26
C ARG A 132 -15.05 15.26 -6.27
N MET A 133 -14.73 15.04 -4.99
CA MET A 133 -15.72 14.95 -3.93
C MET A 133 -16.05 16.31 -3.33
N SER A 134 -17.32 16.44 -2.94
CA SER A 134 -17.90 17.71 -2.48
C SER A 134 -17.53 18.01 -1.04
N SER A 135 -17.43 16.98 -0.20
CA SER A 135 -17.19 17.09 1.23
C SER A 135 -15.96 16.31 1.68
N ARG A 136 -15.42 16.70 2.85
CA ARG A 136 -14.35 15.93 3.50
C ARG A 136 -14.84 14.56 3.98
N ALA A 137 -16.08 14.47 4.45
CA ALA A 137 -16.65 13.24 4.98
C ALA A 137 -16.77 12.17 3.88
N GLU A 138 -17.41 12.51 2.77
CA GLU A 138 -17.54 11.67 1.56
C GLU A 138 -16.16 11.17 1.10
N ARG A 139 -15.15 12.05 1.10
CA ARG A 139 -13.78 11.69 0.71
C ARG A 139 -13.13 10.69 1.63
N LEU A 140 -13.19 10.92 2.93
CA LEU A 140 -12.58 10.00 3.89
C LEU A 140 -13.29 8.65 3.91
N GLU A 141 -14.59 8.62 3.64
CA GLU A 141 -15.36 7.38 3.50
C GLU A 141 -14.89 6.56 2.29
N VAL A 142 -14.85 7.15 1.10
CA VAL A 142 -14.37 6.46 -0.12
C VAL A 142 -12.93 6.00 0.02
N LEU A 143 -12.05 6.84 0.57
CA LEU A 143 -10.65 6.46 0.79
C LEU A 143 -10.50 5.31 1.80
N ARG A 144 -11.34 5.26 2.84
CA ARG A 144 -11.35 4.13 3.80
C ARG A 144 -11.80 2.84 3.15
N ASP A 145 -12.81 2.89 2.28
CA ASP A 145 -13.30 1.70 1.60
C ASP A 145 -12.28 1.14 0.61
N ILE A 146 -11.62 2.01 -0.17
CA ILE A 146 -10.48 1.61 -1.01
C ILE A 146 -9.37 0.99 -0.16
N SER A 147 -9.03 1.63 0.96
CA SER A 147 -7.96 1.15 1.86
C SER A 147 -8.29 -0.23 2.43
N ARG A 148 -9.54 -0.48 2.87
CA ARG A 148 -10.01 -1.80 3.33
C ARG A 148 -9.84 -2.87 2.24
N THR A 149 -10.12 -2.52 0.99
CA THR A 149 -9.91 -3.43 -0.13
C THR A 149 -8.43 -3.70 -0.38
N CYS A 150 -7.56 -2.70 -0.26
CA CYS A 150 -6.11 -2.93 -0.29
C CYS A 150 -5.62 -3.84 0.84
N VAL A 151 -6.17 -3.71 2.06
CA VAL A 151 -5.86 -4.63 3.18
C VAL A 151 -6.26 -6.07 2.86
N ARG A 152 -7.44 -6.27 2.25
CA ARG A 152 -7.89 -7.59 1.79
C ARG A 152 -6.97 -8.20 0.73
N PHE A 153 -6.24 -7.37 0.01
CA PHE A 153 -5.21 -7.77 -0.96
C PHE A 153 -3.82 -7.96 -0.32
N HIS A 154 -3.70 -7.84 1.00
CA HIS A 154 -2.42 -7.89 1.71
C HIS A 154 -1.39 -6.86 1.20
N THR A 155 -1.86 -5.74 0.67
CA THR A 155 -0.99 -4.64 0.24
C THR A 155 -0.85 -3.65 1.40
N SER A 156 0.37 -3.25 1.75
CA SER A 156 0.63 -2.19 2.75
C SER A 156 1.14 -0.90 2.13
N ASN A 157 1.86 -1.01 1.01
CA ASN A 157 2.50 0.13 0.35
C ASN A 157 1.51 0.83 -0.59
N VAL A 158 0.61 1.63 -0.03
CA VAL A 158 -0.44 2.31 -0.79
C VAL A 158 -0.38 3.82 -0.60
N ILE A 159 -0.39 4.54 -1.72
CA ILE A 159 -0.53 5.99 -1.76
C ILE A 159 -1.83 6.30 -2.49
N LEU A 160 -2.71 7.05 -1.81
CA LEU A 160 -4.01 7.48 -2.30
C LEU A 160 -3.96 8.97 -2.58
N ILE A 161 -4.29 9.40 -3.79
CA ILE A 161 -4.33 10.83 -4.14
C ILE A 161 -5.71 11.26 -4.63
N THR A 162 -6.13 12.45 -4.21
CA THR A 162 -7.44 13.01 -4.50
C THR A 162 -7.37 14.52 -4.63
N GLU A 163 -8.16 15.08 -5.54
CA GLU A 163 -8.17 16.52 -5.82
C GLU A 163 -9.41 17.19 -5.21
N LYS A 164 -9.18 18.29 -4.49
CA LYS A 164 -10.24 19.19 -4.04
C LYS A 164 -10.76 20.05 -5.21
N ARG A 165 -11.92 20.69 -5.02
CA ARG A 165 -12.53 21.58 -6.01
C ARG A 165 -11.68 22.80 -6.34
N ASP A 166 -10.85 23.25 -5.40
CA ASP A 166 -9.92 24.37 -5.54
C ASP A 166 -8.59 23.98 -6.21
N GLY A 167 -8.44 22.73 -6.67
CA GLY A 167 -7.24 22.24 -7.36
C GLY A 167 -6.13 21.75 -6.43
N VAL A 168 -6.32 21.82 -5.11
CA VAL A 168 -5.38 21.27 -4.14
C VAL A 168 -5.48 19.74 -4.14
N VAL A 169 -4.35 19.06 -4.32
CA VAL A 169 -4.27 17.60 -4.25
C VAL A 169 -3.84 17.18 -2.86
N LEU A 170 -4.53 16.20 -2.30
CA LEU A 170 -4.25 15.61 -1.01
C LEU A 170 -3.70 14.21 -1.21
N VAL A 171 -2.63 13.89 -0.51
CA VAL A 171 -1.97 12.60 -0.54
C VAL A 171 -2.18 11.92 0.80
N TYR A 172 -2.74 10.71 0.75
CA TYR A 172 -3.01 9.88 1.91
C TYR A 172 -2.27 8.55 1.81
N ALA A 173 -2.00 7.97 2.97
CA ALA A 173 -1.70 6.54 3.11
C ALA A 173 -2.58 5.98 4.24
N TYR A 174 -2.47 4.68 4.51
CA TYR A 174 -3.08 4.09 5.70
C TYR A 174 -2.07 3.30 6.53
N SER A 175 -2.35 3.21 7.82
CA SER A 175 -1.75 2.23 8.72
C SER A 175 -2.77 1.14 9.06
N LEU A 176 -2.27 -0.08 9.28
CA LEU A 176 -3.08 -1.23 9.68
C LEU A 176 -3.32 -1.29 11.19
N LEU A 177 -2.47 -0.60 11.95
CA LEU A 177 -2.52 -0.52 13.41
C LEU A 177 -2.67 0.93 13.82
N ASN A 178 -3.58 1.15 14.76
CA ASN A 178 -3.72 2.41 15.46
C ASN A 178 -2.84 2.42 16.73
N MET A 179 -2.87 3.53 17.47
CA MET A 179 -2.14 3.67 18.75
C MET A 179 -2.65 2.72 19.84
N ASP A 180 -3.88 2.21 19.69
CA ASP A 180 -4.53 1.29 20.62
C ASP A 180 -4.25 -0.19 20.27
N CYS A 181 -3.47 -0.44 19.21
CA CYS A 181 -3.13 -1.78 18.71
C CYS A 181 -4.31 -2.58 18.18
N ASP A 182 -5.40 -1.88 17.85
CA ASP A 182 -6.49 -2.46 17.11
C ASP A 182 -6.11 -2.52 15.63
N LEU A 183 -6.43 -3.66 15.03
CA LEU A 183 -6.44 -3.85 13.58
C LEU A 183 -7.55 -2.99 12.96
N SER A 184 -7.26 -1.71 12.80
CA SER A 184 -8.17 -0.72 12.21
C SER A 184 -7.44 0.11 11.17
N VAL A 185 -8.02 0.17 9.98
CA VAL A 185 -7.48 0.93 8.85
C VAL A 185 -7.58 2.42 9.15
N SER A 186 -6.46 3.02 9.52
CA SER A 186 -6.36 4.43 9.87
C SER A 186 -5.78 5.22 8.71
N LEU A 187 -6.56 6.14 8.14
CA LEU A 187 -6.08 7.03 7.09
C LEU A 187 -5.22 8.16 7.67
N GLU A 188 -4.06 8.36 7.07
CA GLU A 188 -3.13 9.44 7.39
C GLU A 188 -3.01 10.39 6.19
N LEU A 189 -3.15 11.70 6.41
CA LEU A 189 -2.80 12.69 5.40
C LEU A 189 -1.29 12.91 5.46
N ILE A 190 -0.60 12.52 4.40
CA ILE A 190 0.86 12.43 4.38
C ILE A 190 1.48 13.58 3.61
N ASP A 191 0.74 14.17 2.67
CA ASP A 191 1.19 15.36 1.96
C ASP A 191 0.05 16.14 1.29
N ILE A 192 0.38 17.34 0.83
CA ILE A 192 -0.49 18.24 0.09
C ILE A 192 0.31 18.80 -1.08
N TYR A 193 -0.26 18.73 -2.27
CA TYR A 193 0.29 19.34 -3.47
C TYR A 193 -0.57 20.53 -3.90
N GLU A 194 0.06 21.69 -3.96
CA GLU A 194 -0.58 22.98 -4.19
C GLU A 194 0.40 23.90 -4.92
N ASN A 195 -0.08 24.64 -5.92
CA ASN A 195 0.74 25.56 -6.73
C ASN A 195 1.97 24.92 -7.40
N GLY A 196 1.89 23.63 -7.76
CA GLY A 196 2.96 22.95 -8.47
C GLY A 196 4.02 22.31 -7.57
N LEU A 197 3.82 22.28 -6.24
CA LEU A 197 4.80 21.80 -5.28
C LEU A 197 4.13 20.99 -4.17
N PHE A 198 4.83 19.96 -3.69
CA PHE A 198 4.49 19.28 -2.45
C PHE A 198 4.93 20.10 -1.22
N ARG A 199 4.16 20.01 -0.15
CA ARG A 199 4.48 20.70 1.12
C ARG A 199 5.59 20.00 1.90
N HIS A 200 5.67 18.67 1.81
CA HIS A 200 6.68 17.87 2.50
C HIS A 200 7.70 17.31 1.51
N GLY A 201 8.84 16.83 2.03
CA GLY A 201 9.87 16.18 1.22
C GLY A 201 9.40 14.82 0.67
N HIS A 202 10.12 14.31 -0.32
CA HIS A 202 9.81 13.04 -1.00
C HIS A 202 9.72 11.83 -0.06
N GLU A 203 10.42 11.84 1.09
CA GLU A 203 10.34 10.78 2.10
C GLU A 203 8.91 10.58 2.63
N ALA A 204 8.13 11.66 2.76
CA ALA A 204 6.73 11.57 3.20
C ALA A 204 5.88 10.77 2.20
N ARG A 205 6.29 10.66 0.93
CA ARG A 205 5.58 9.95 -0.14
C ARG A 205 6.26 8.62 -0.51
N SER A 206 7.12 8.11 0.37
CA SER A 206 7.75 6.81 0.15
C SER A 206 6.71 5.68 0.19
N PHE A 207 6.85 4.74 -0.75
CA PHE A 207 6.13 3.47 -0.71
C PHE A 207 6.72 2.51 0.33
N ASN A 208 7.97 2.70 0.75
CA ASN A 208 8.63 1.89 1.77
C ASN A 208 8.21 2.36 3.18
N ARG A 209 6.91 2.30 3.44
CA ARG A 209 6.34 2.51 4.77
C ARG A 209 6.39 1.16 5.46
N GLY A 210 7.56 0.83 6.01
CA GLY A 210 7.76 -0.40 6.76
C GLY A 210 6.63 -0.62 7.77
N LEU A 211 6.32 -1.89 8.05
CA LEU A 211 5.22 -2.27 8.95
C LEU A 211 5.51 -1.78 10.37
N SER A 212 5.11 -0.57 10.70
CA SER A 212 5.24 -0.02 12.05
C SER A 212 4.09 -0.50 12.91
N LEU A 213 4.42 -1.21 13.99
CA LEU A 213 3.49 -1.57 15.04
C LEU A 213 3.32 -0.43 16.06
N SER A 214 3.86 0.77 15.81
CA SER A 214 3.57 2.01 16.57
C SER A 214 3.64 1.90 18.10
N GLY A 215 4.57 1.12 18.62
CA GLY A 215 4.76 0.89 20.06
C GLY A 215 3.81 -0.12 20.67
N CYS A 216 3.13 -0.94 19.86
CA CYS A 216 2.17 -1.90 20.36
C CYS A 216 2.80 -2.92 21.30
N PRO A 217 2.17 -3.21 22.46
CA PRO A 217 2.67 -4.23 23.36
C PRO A 217 2.35 -5.60 22.78
N LEU A 218 3.37 -6.33 22.32
CA LEU A 218 3.25 -7.73 21.95
C LEU A 218 3.55 -8.59 23.17
N GLN A 219 2.58 -9.42 23.56
CA GLN A 219 2.75 -10.45 24.56
C GLN A 219 3.56 -11.61 23.97
N VAL A 220 4.68 -11.93 24.62
CA VAL A 220 5.64 -12.93 24.18
C VAL A 220 5.69 -14.05 25.20
N SER A 221 5.14 -15.20 24.83
CA SER A 221 5.36 -16.47 25.52
C SER A 221 6.78 -16.96 25.23
N TRP A 222 7.44 -17.52 26.23
CA TRP A 222 8.83 -17.93 26.05
C TRP A 222 9.21 -19.14 26.90
N TYR A 223 9.91 -20.08 26.26
CA TYR A 223 10.46 -21.27 26.91
C TYR A 223 11.95 -21.05 27.21
N PRO A 224 12.39 -21.06 28.49
CA PRO A 224 13.79 -20.88 28.84
C PRO A 224 14.62 -22.11 28.44
N LEU A 225 15.37 -21.99 27.35
CA LEU A 225 16.28 -23.03 26.85
C LEU A 225 17.52 -22.41 26.21
N ALA A 226 18.66 -22.53 26.87
CA ALA A 226 19.93 -22.10 26.29
C ALA A 226 20.34 -23.00 25.10
N PRO A 227 20.95 -22.44 24.03
CA PRO A 227 21.34 -21.04 23.84
C PRO A 227 20.25 -20.16 23.17
N PHE A 228 19.03 -20.66 23.02
CA PHE A 228 17.96 -19.99 22.27
C PHE A 228 17.32 -18.85 23.06
N VAL A 229 16.93 -19.11 24.31
CA VAL A 229 16.35 -18.10 25.19
C VAL A 229 16.88 -18.31 26.61
N SER A 230 17.35 -17.24 27.23
CA SER A 230 17.73 -17.18 28.64
C SER A 230 17.36 -15.83 29.23
N PHE A 231 17.19 -15.74 30.56
CA PHE A 231 16.84 -14.50 31.23
C PHE A 231 17.80 -14.25 32.39
N ILE A 232 18.31 -13.03 32.50
CA ILE A 232 19.24 -12.61 33.55
C ILE A 232 18.45 -12.02 34.72
N GLY A 233 18.33 -12.79 35.81
CA GLY A 233 17.62 -12.38 37.02
C GLY A 233 16.44 -13.29 37.34
N ASN A 234 15.45 -12.76 38.04
CA ASN A 234 14.25 -13.46 38.42
C ASN A 234 13.19 -13.33 37.31
N SER A 235 13.02 -14.39 36.53
CA SER A 235 12.04 -14.45 35.44
C SER A 235 10.59 -14.45 35.91
N SER A 236 10.31 -14.74 37.19
CA SER A 236 8.97 -14.67 37.75
C SER A 236 8.59 -13.25 38.20
N ASP A 237 9.57 -12.34 38.34
CA ASP A 237 9.32 -10.95 38.72
C ASP A 237 8.85 -10.11 37.51
N PRO A 238 7.62 -9.55 37.52
CA PRO A 238 7.13 -8.71 36.44
C PRO A 238 7.97 -7.44 36.20
N GLU A 239 8.54 -6.84 37.24
CA GLU A 239 9.36 -5.62 37.11
C GLU A 239 10.69 -5.91 36.43
N GLU A 240 11.29 -7.07 36.72
CA GLU A 240 12.47 -7.52 36.00
C GLU A 240 12.14 -7.92 34.56
N ARG A 241 11.01 -8.62 34.32
CA ARG A 241 10.58 -8.99 32.96
C ARG A 241 10.33 -7.79 32.04
N ALA A 242 9.87 -6.67 32.58
CA ALA A 242 9.73 -5.42 31.84
C ALA A 242 11.08 -4.88 31.32
N GLN A 243 12.20 -5.30 31.93
CA GLN A 243 13.56 -4.94 31.52
C GLN A 243 14.06 -5.89 30.42
N THR A 244 13.60 -5.65 29.20
CA THR A 244 13.87 -6.52 28.03
C THR A 244 15.35 -6.81 27.78
N TRP A 245 16.27 -5.93 28.21
CA TRP A 245 17.73 -6.17 28.11
C TRP A 245 18.19 -7.45 28.80
N ARG A 246 17.45 -7.93 29.81
CA ARG A 246 17.72 -9.17 30.56
C ARG A 246 17.40 -10.44 29.78
N LEU A 247 16.51 -10.36 28.80
CA LEU A 247 16.25 -11.45 27.87
C LEU A 247 17.48 -11.63 26.98
N THR A 248 17.96 -12.84 26.80
CA THR A 248 19.19 -13.15 26.05
C THR A 248 19.02 -14.46 25.29
N GLY A 249 20.02 -14.85 24.51
CA GLY A 249 19.95 -16.01 23.63
C GLY A 249 19.54 -15.62 22.21
N ILE A 250 19.62 -16.57 21.29
CA ILE A 250 19.41 -16.34 19.85
C ILE A 250 18.02 -15.74 19.57
N ASP A 251 16.95 -16.37 20.07
CA ASP A 251 15.58 -15.92 19.84
C ASP A 251 15.26 -14.67 20.67
N GLY A 252 15.89 -14.54 21.85
CA GLY A 252 15.79 -13.35 22.70
C GLY A 252 16.38 -12.09 22.07
N GLU A 253 17.53 -12.20 21.41
CA GLU A 253 18.11 -11.09 20.64
C GLU A 253 17.36 -10.84 19.33
N LEU A 254 16.88 -11.91 18.68
CA LEU A 254 16.05 -11.79 17.47
C LEU A 254 14.78 -10.99 17.74
N ILE A 255 14.02 -11.29 18.79
CA ILE A 255 12.78 -10.56 19.09
C ILE A 255 13.05 -9.08 19.41
N LYS A 256 14.16 -8.75 20.08
CA LYS A 256 14.59 -7.36 20.31
C LYS A 256 14.92 -6.64 18.99
N LEU A 257 15.60 -7.32 18.08
CA LEU A 257 15.91 -6.77 16.76
C LEU A 257 14.61 -6.50 15.98
N LEU A 258 13.69 -7.47 15.96
CA LEU A 258 12.38 -7.29 15.33
C LEU A 258 11.59 -6.14 15.99
N ALA A 259 11.64 -6.02 17.32
CA ALA A 259 11.03 -4.90 18.06
C ALA A 259 11.61 -3.55 17.66
N SER A 260 12.91 -3.48 17.40
CA SER A 260 13.57 -2.26 16.92
C SER A 260 13.20 -1.90 15.48
N ILE A 261 13.04 -2.90 14.60
CA ILE A 261 12.73 -2.72 13.17
C ILE A 261 11.26 -2.35 12.98
N PHE A 262 10.35 -3.08 13.63
CA PHE A 262 8.90 -2.90 13.50
C PHE A 262 8.31 -2.01 14.59
N HIS A 263 9.15 -1.43 15.46
CA HIS A 263 8.77 -0.50 16.52
C HIS A 263 7.65 -0.99 17.44
N PHE A 264 7.71 -2.23 17.95
CA PHE A 264 6.78 -2.70 19.00
C PHE A 264 7.44 -2.77 20.38
N ARG A 265 6.61 -2.85 21.43
CA ARG A 265 7.06 -3.09 22.80
C ARG A 265 6.94 -4.57 23.12
N ILE A 266 7.98 -5.16 23.70
CA ILE A 266 7.96 -6.55 24.15
C ILE A 266 7.39 -6.59 25.57
N LEU A 267 6.34 -7.38 25.77
CA LEU A 267 5.86 -7.78 27.09
C LEU A 267 6.12 -9.27 27.25
N LEU A 268 7.09 -9.64 28.07
CA LEU A 268 7.38 -11.04 28.35
C LEU A 268 6.33 -11.58 29.32
N GLU A 269 5.70 -12.70 28.98
CA GLU A 269 4.86 -13.46 29.91
C GLU A 269 5.71 -14.19 30.96
N GLU A 270 5.05 -14.83 31.92
CA GLU A 270 5.76 -15.75 32.82
C GLU A 270 6.33 -16.93 32.02
N PRO A 271 7.59 -17.35 32.27
CA PRO A 271 8.19 -18.46 31.53
C PRO A 271 7.32 -19.70 31.63
N CYS A 272 7.09 -20.33 30.49
CA CYS A 272 6.24 -21.50 30.35
C CYS A 272 7.08 -22.75 30.10
N ASP A 273 6.46 -23.92 30.20
CA ASP A 273 7.09 -25.20 29.92
C ASP A 273 6.83 -25.66 28.47
N LYS A 274 7.71 -26.54 27.97
CA LYS A 274 7.59 -27.19 26.65
C LYS A 274 6.60 -28.35 26.69
N CYS A 275 5.38 -28.10 27.15
CA CYS A 275 4.31 -29.07 27.13
C CYS A 275 3.47 -28.91 25.85
N LEU A 276 3.23 -30.02 25.17
CA LEU A 276 2.31 -30.13 24.03
C LEU A 276 0.99 -30.70 24.56
N SER A 277 -0.04 -29.88 24.80
CA SER A 277 -1.38 -30.39 25.13
C SER A 277 -2.01 -30.93 23.83
N HIS A 278 -2.55 -32.16 23.74
CA HIS A 278 -3.69 -32.66 24.52
C HIS A 278 -3.82 -34.21 24.56
N ASP A 279 -2.72 -34.99 24.58
CA ASP A 279 -2.83 -36.48 24.59
C ASP A 279 -2.46 -37.15 25.93
N ILE A 280 -2.00 -36.40 26.93
CA ILE A 280 -1.61 -36.94 28.23
C ILE A 280 -2.26 -36.07 29.31
N LYS A 281 -2.89 -36.72 30.30
CA LYS A 281 -3.49 -36.09 31.49
C LYS A 281 -2.42 -35.47 32.41
N ASP A 282 -1.63 -34.54 31.90
CA ASP A 282 -0.71 -33.73 32.68
C ASP A 282 -1.27 -32.32 32.82
N ASP A 283 -1.33 -31.84 34.06
CA ASP A 283 -1.75 -30.50 34.48
C ASP A 283 -0.76 -29.40 34.03
N CYS A 284 -0.01 -29.63 32.96
CA CYS A 284 1.04 -28.74 32.49
C CYS A 284 0.44 -27.66 31.57
N SER A 285 0.46 -26.40 32.00
CA SER A 285 0.17 -25.25 31.13
C SER A 285 1.40 -24.96 30.25
N GLY A 286 1.35 -25.40 28.99
CA GLY A 286 2.47 -25.25 28.06
C GLY A 286 2.54 -23.87 27.41
N CYS A 287 3.69 -23.52 26.83
CA CYS A 287 3.83 -22.29 26.04
C CYS A 287 2.81 -22.18 24.89
N PHE A 288 2.39 -23.32 24.32
CA PHE A 288 1.33 -23.34 23.31
C PHE A 288 -0.04 -22.99 23.89
N ASP A 289 -0.33 -23.38 25.13
CA ASP A 289 -1.57 -22.99 25.79
C ASP A 289 -1.61 -21.49 26.06
N GLN A 290 -0.46 -20.88 26.35
CA GLN A 290 -0.37 -19.42 26.42
C GLN A 290 -0.68 -18.78 25.06
N VAL A 291 -0.24 -19.32 23.93
CA VAL A 291 -0.59 -18.75 22.61
C VAL A 291 -2.07 -18.99 22.24
N ILE A 292 -2.60 -20.17 22.55
CA ILE A 292 -3.95 -20.57 22.13
C ILE A 292 -5.04 -19.97 23.04
N PHE A 293 -4.80 -19.95 24.36
CA PHE A 293 -5.78 -19.60 25.38
C PHE A 293 -5.45 -18.32 26.16
N SER A 294 -4.21 -17.84 26.11
CA SER A 294 -3.86 -16.51 26.61
C SER A 294 -3.69 -15.52 25.44
N ASN A 295 -3.66 -14.22 25.70
CA ASN A 295 -3.54 -13.19 24.65
C ASN A 295 -2.10 -13.08 24.08
N SER A 296 -1.30 -14.13 24.21
CA SER A 296 0.08 -14.16 23.72
C SER A 296 0.11 -14.15 22.20
N SER A 297 0.80 -13.17 21.63
CA SER A 297 0.83 -12.93 20.18
C SER A 297 1.98 -13.67 19.49
N ILE A 298 3.05 -13.94 20.23
CA ILE A 298 4.28 -14.55 19.73
C ILE A 298 4.80 -15.55 20.75
N LEU A 299 5.42 -16.62 20.26
CA LEU A 299 6.14 -17.59 21.06
C LEU A 299 7.60 -17.63 20.61
N ILE A 300 8.53 -17.53 21.56
CA ILE A 300 9.98 -17.74 21.34
C ILE A 300 10.52 -18.92 22.17
N GLY A 301 11.62 -19.53 21.72
CA GLY A 301 12.21 -20.72 22.32
C GLY A 301 12.09 -21.92 21.39
N ALA A 302 13.02 -22.88 21.52
CA ALA A 302 13.11 -24.02 20.61
C ALA A 302 11.97 -25.04 20.83
N MET A 303 10.80 -24.71 20.28
CA MET A 303 9.56 -25.48 20.40
C MET A 303 9.45 -26.66 19.43
N SER A 304 10.49 -26.96 18.65
CA SER A 304 10.49 -28.18 17.82
C SER A 304 10.47 -29.41 18.74
N GLY A 305 9.40 -30.18 18.65
CA GLY A 305 9.23 -31.51 19.26
C GLY A 305 9.34 -32.59 18.20
#